data_AF-A0A529KG38-F1
#
_entry.id   AF-A0A529KG38-F1
#
_cell.length_a   1.000
_cell.length_b   1.000
_cell.length_c   1.000
_cell.angle_alpha   90.00
_cell.angle_beta   90.00
_cell.angle_gamma   90.00
#
_symmetry.space_group_name_H-M   'P 1'
#
loop_
_entity.id
_entity.type
_entity.pdbx_description
1 polymer ?
#
loop_
_entity_poly.entity_id
_entity_poly.type
_entity_poly.pdbx_seq_one_letter_code
_entity_poly.pdbx_strand_id
1 'polypeptide(L)'
;MSRGFALLAAIFVAVFMAHTARAEGPVTIVDDPAVLAALDAKGFDFASIFGVDGKGDLKTLYDKAPAYHRIVETVATDVAALRAEMKAGGRPLYEVIDGNVGRIIDMRWLKTDAARFRLVGVLNRLDRRDFAEARGEGRCGEVRFIYRLAYSFKKNGKVLASRLPFNFNAIYSAAPDADGGCVGVAGRWTPQLDESVDTGWLIGGPLEKAGLSFEQLELNAQVVRFPSGQETEFGGQAAYLMRIFGIDGEAVSEKPLENTPDAARLAEDAALKAKLADYISANAAAVDLGVYKIPHEFL
;
A
#
# COMPACT_ATOMS: atom_id res chain seq x y z
N MET A 1 -28.91 36.58 -46.02
CA MET A 1 -27.96 35.53 -45.58
C MET A 1 -26.80 36.20 -44.89
N SER A 2 -26.96 36.52 -43.59
CA SER A 2 -26.18 37.59 -42.98
C SER A 2 -25.89 37.32 -41.52
N ARG A 3 -24.59 37.22 -41.22
CA ARG A 3 -23.90 37.48 -39.95
C ARG A 3 -24.27 36.67 -38.69
N GLY A 4 -25.49 36.17 -38.54
CA GLY A 4 -25.89 35.37 -37.38
C GLY A 4 -25.37 33.93 -37.39
N PHE A 5 -25.22 33.32 -38.57
CA PHE A 5 -24.77 31.93 -38.70
C PHE A 5 -23.25 31.75 -38.55
N ALA A 6 -22.45 32.80 -38.77
CA ALA A 6 -21.00 32.74 -38.61
C ALA A 6 -20.57 32.76 -37.13
N LEU A 7 -21.34 33.41 -36.25
CA LEU A 7 -21.02 33.49 -34.82
C LEU A 7 -21.31 32.17 -34.07
N LEU A 8 -22.36 31.43 -34.46
CA LEU A 8 -22.72 30.15 -33.87
C LEU A 8 -21.74 29.02 -34.25
N ALA A 9 -21.13 29.08 -35.44
CA ALA A 9 -20.08 28.16 -35.84
C ALA A 9 -18.76 28.39 -35.07
N ALA A 10 -18.43 29.65 -34.74
CA ALA A 10 -17.21 29.97 -34.00
C ALA A 10 -17.27 29.53 -32.52
N ILE A 11 -18.45 29.55 -31.88
CA ILE A 11 -18.62 29.09 -30.50
C ILE A 11 -18.60 27.56 -30.40
N PHE A 12 -19.09 26.83 -31.42
CA PHE A 12 -19.01 25.36 -31.43
C PHE A 12 -17.60 24.82 -31.73
N VAL A 13 -16.76 25.59 -32.44
CA VAL A 13 -15.35 25.20 -32.68
C VAL A 13 -14.47 25.48 -31.45
N ALA A 14 -14.82 26.46 -30.61
CA ALA A 14 -14.07 26.76 -29.38
C ALA A 14 -14.32 25.75 -28.24
N VAL A 15 -15.43 25.01 -28.25
CA VAL A 15 -15.70 23.95 -27.25
C VAL A 15 -15.10 22.60 -27.66
N PHE A 16 -14.70 22.45 -28.94
CA PHE A 16 -13.98 21.29 -29.47
C PHE A 16 -12.49 21.54 -29.72
N MET A 17 -11.94 22.67 -29.25
CA MET A 17 -10.53 22.69 -28.90
C MET A 17 -10.38 21.80 -27.68
N ALA A 18 -10.20 20.51 -27.97
CA ALA A 18 -9.56 19.54 -27.12
C ALA A 18 -8.55 20.31 -26.29
N HIS A 19 -8.64 20.14 -24.97
CA HIS A 19 -7.49 20.41 -24.13
C HIS A 19 -6.34 19.68 -24.81
N THR A 20 -5.47 20.43 -25.51
CA THR A 20 -4.13 19.95 -25.83
C THR A 20 -3.48 19.90 -24.47
N ALA A 21 -3.80 18.82 -23.75
CA ALA A 21 -3.26 18.49 -22.46
C ALA A 21 -1.76 18.56 -22.68
N ARG A 22 -1.14 19.51 -22.00
CA ARG A 22 0.31 19.54 -21.89
C ARG A 22 0.74 18.14 -21.45
N ALA A 23 1.96 17.73 -21.82
CA ALA A 23 2.64 16.66 -21.13
C ALA A 23 2.56 16.96 -19.62
N GLU A 24 1.60 16.36 -18.95
CA GLU A 24 1.56 16.30 -17.50
C GLU A 24 2.81 15.51 -17.14
N GLY A 25 3.58 16.01 -16.18
CA GLY A 25 4.89 15.44 -15.86
C GLY A 25 4.81 13.95 -15.47
N PRO A 26 5.94 13.37 -15.02
CA PRO A 26 5.98 11.97 -14.64
C PRO A 26 4.79 11.56 -13.75
N VAL A 27 4.11 10.48 -14.12
CA VAL A 27 2.99 9.93 -13.35
C VAL A 27 3.56 9.37 -12.06
N THR A 28 3.20 10.00 -10.93
CA THR A 28 3.62 9.59 -9.59
C THR A 28 2.60 8.72 -8.89
N ILE A 29 1.32 8.89 -9.23
CA ILE A 29 0.18 8.17 -8.66
C ILE A 29 -0.85 7.82 -9.73
N VAL A 30 -1.40 6.62 -9.65
CA VAL A 30 -2.59 6.19 -10.38
C VAL A 30 -3.64 5.80 -9.35
N ASP A 31 -4.74 6.56 -9.28
CA ASP A 31 -5.84 6.36 -8.33
C ASP A 31 -7.23 6.32 -8.99
N ASP A 32 -7.31 6.37 -10.33
CA ASP A 32 -8.56 6.23 -11.08
C ASP A 32 -9.20 4.84 -10.83
N PRO A 33 -10.42 4.77 -10.26
CA PRO A 33 -11.02 3.49 -9.90
C PRO A 33 -11.32 2.55 -11.07
N ALA A 34 -11.54 3.07 -12.28
CA ALA A 34 -11.82 2.26 -13.46
C ALA A 34 -10.52 1.64 -14.01
N VAL A 35 -9.44 2.42 -14.08
CA VAL A 35 -8.10 1.93 -14.46
C VAL A 35 -7.62 0.89 -13.46
N LEU A 36 -7.76 1.15 -12.15
CA LEU A 36 -7.34 0.20 -11.11
C LEU A 36 -8.16 -1.10 -11.12
N ALA A 37 -9.47 -1.02 -11.38
CA ALA A 37 -10.29 -2.22 -11.52
C ALA A 37 -9.93 -3.04 -12.77
N ALA A 38 -9.53 -2.37 -13.85
CA ALA A 38 -9.05 -3.04 -15.06
C ALA A 38 -7.66 -3.67 -14.84
N LEU A 39 -6.76 -3.04 -14.09
CA LEU A 39 -5.49 -3.63 -13.66
C LEU A 39 -5.69 -4.86 -12.76
N ASP A 40 -6.58 -4.76 -11.76
CA ASP A 40 -6.99 -5.86 -10.88
C ASP A 40 -7.41 -7.08 -11.73
N ALA A 41 -8.24 -6.87 -12.76
CA ALA A 41 -8.67 -7.92 -13.69
C ALA A 41 -7.58 -8.45 -14.64
N LYS A 42 -6.41 -7.82 -14.71
CA LYS A 42 -5.27 -8.17 -15.57
C LYS A 42 -4.09 -8.76 -14.79
N GLY A 43 -4.35 -9.27 -13.58
CA GLY A 43 -3.35 -9.98 -12.78
C GLY A 43 -2.43 -9.05 -11.99
N PHE A 44 -2.96 -7.87 -11.61
CA PHE A 44 -2.42 -6.99 -10.57
C PHE A 44 -3.36 -6.98 -9.35
N ASP A 45 -4.20 -8.00 -9.21
CA ASP A 45 -5.00 -8.22 -8.01
C ASP A 45 -4.15 -8.76 -6.87
N PHE A 46 -4.69 -8.69 -5.66
CA PHE A 46 -3.97 -9.11 -4.45
C PHE A 46 -3.63 -10.61 -4.44
N ALA A 47 -4.48 -11.48 -5.03
CA ALA A 47 -4.22 -12.93 -5.04
C ALA A 47 -3.07 -13.28 -5.99
N SER A 48 -2.85 -12.49 -7.04
CA SER A 48 -1.71 -12.63 -7.95
C SER A 48 -0.34 -12.52 -7.24
N ILE A 49 -0.25 -11.81 -6.09
CA ILE A 49 0.98 -11.76 -5.27
C ILE A 49 1.37 -13.17 -4.77
N PHE A 50 0.37 -14.02 -4.53
CA PHE A 50 0.53 -15.36 -3.99
C PHE A 50 0.44 -16.45 -5.06
N GLY A 51 0.36 -16.08 -6.35
CA GLY A 51 0.21 -17.02 -7.45
C GLY A 51 -1.10 -17.81 -7.43
N VAL A 52 -2.16 -17.27 -6.82
CA VAL A 52 -3.48 -17.91 -6.76
C VAL A 52 -4.43 -17.30 -7.76
N ASP A 53 -4.85 -18.09 -8.74
CA ASP A 53 -5.91 -17.74 -9.68
C ASP A 53 -7.32 -17.93 -9.07
N GLY A 54 -8.29 -17.10 -9.49
CA GLY A 54 -9.70 -17.32 -9.19
C GLY A 54 -10.49 -16.04 -8.91
N LYS A 55 -11.52 -16.14 -8.06
CA LYS A 55 -12.46 -15.04 -7.75
C LYS A 55 -11.84 -13.92 -6.89
N GLY A 56 -10.60 -14.08 -6.43
CA GLY A 56 -9.89 -13.12 -5.58
C GLY A 56 -10.52 -12.92 -4.20
N ASP A 57 -11.43 -13.80 -3.76
CA ASP A 57 -12.04 -13.75 -2.44
C ASP A 57 -11.10 -14.29 -1.36
N LEU A 58 -11.21 -13.75 -0.14
CA LEU A 58 -10.24 -14.03 0.92
C LEU A 58 -10.39 -15.44 1.51
N LYS A 59 -11.54 -16.09 1.35
CA LYS A 59 -11.68 -17.50 1.71
C LYS A 59 -10.82 -18.37 0.81
N THR A 60 -10.96 -18.21 -0.51
CA THR A 60 -10.15 -18.94 -1.49
C THR A 60 -8.67 -18.68 -1.27
N LEU A 61 -8.27 -17.42 -1.02
CA LEU A 61 -6.88 -17.09 -0.76
C LEU A 61 -6.37 -17.73 0.55
N TYR A 62 -7.15 -17.68 1.62
CA TYR A 62 -6.80 -18.32 2.90
C TYR A 62 -6.66 -19.84 2.81
N ASP A 63 -7.51 -20.48 2.00
CA ASP A 63 -7.49 -21.93 1.84
C ASP A 63 -6.36 -22.41 0.90
N LYS A 64 -5.97 -21.60 -0.10
CA LYS A 64 -5.07 -22.02 -1.19
C LYS A 64 -3.66 -21.43 -1.15
N ALA A 65 -3.44 -20.29 -0.49
CA ALA A 65 -2.12 -19.66 -0.39
C ALA A 65 -1.54 -19.84 1.02
N PRO A 66 -0.58 -20.77 1.24
CA PRO A 66 0.04 -20.98 2.55
C PRO A 66 0.68 -19.70 3.13
N ALA A 67 1.28 -18.86 2.28
CA ALA A 67 1.86 -17.60 2.71
C ALA A 67 0.79 -16.62 3.25
N TYR A 68 -0.32 -16.43 2.52
CA TYR A 68 -1.41 -15.58 3.01
C TYR A 68 -2.04 -16.14 4.29
N HIS A 69 -2.24 -17.46 4.37
CA HIS A 69 -2.71 -18.12 5.59
C HIS A 69 -1.84 -17.75 6.79
N ARG A 70 -0.52 -17.89 6.69
CA ARG A 70 0.40 -17.55 7.79
C ARG A 70 0.37 -16.06 8.15
N ILE A 71 0.29 -15.17 7.16
CA ILE A 71 0.13 -13.72 7.41
C ILE A 71 -1.14 -13.47 8.23
N VAL A 72 -2.27 -14.09 7.88
CA VAL A 72 -3.52 -13.93 8.61
C VAL A 72 -3.42 -14.48 10.04
N GLU A 73 -2.74 -15.60 10.26
CA GLU A 73 -2.52 -16.15 11.62
C GLU A 73 -1.63 -15.25 12.49
N THR A 74 -0.57 -14.68 11.93
CA THR A 74 0.28 -13.69 12.63
C THR A 74 -0.55 -12.48 13.03
N VAL A 75 -1.30 -11.89 12.09
CA VAL A 75 -2.15 -10.73 12.37
C VAL A 75 -3.23 -11.06 13.40
N ALA A 76 -3.84 -12.25 13.33
CA ALA A 76 -4.83 -12.66 14.32
C ALA A 76 -4.24 -12.78 15.72
N THR A 77 -3.00 -13.28 15.83
CA THR A 77 -2.25 -13.36 17.09
C THR A 77 -1.99 -11.97 17.65
N ASP A 78 -1.54 -11.03 16.82
CA ASP A 78 -1.29 -9.63 17.22
C ASP A 78 -2.56 -8.95 17.74
N VAL A 79 -3.66 -9.10 17.01
CA VAL A 79 -4.97 -8.53 17.37
C VAL A 79 -5.48 -9.13 18.68
N ALA A 80 -5.28 -10.44 18.91
CA ALA A 80 -5.64 -11.10 20.15
C ALA A 80 -4.77 -10.61 21.34
N ALA A 81 -3.46 -10.44 21.14
CA ALA A 81 -2.55 -9.92 22.14
C ALA A 81 -2.92 -8.49 22.54
N LEU A 82 -3.15 -7.60 21.56
CA LEU A 82 -3.62 -6.23 21.80
C LEU A 82 -4.95 -6.22 22.56
N ARG A 83 -5.89 -7.10 22.21
CA ARG A 83 -7.17 -7.22 22.93
C ARG A 83 -6.97 -7.60 24.40
N ALA A 84 -6.05 -8.52 24.68
CA ALA A 84 -5.73 -8.95 26.04
C ALA A 84 -5.06 -7.83 26.83
N GLU A 85 -4.09 -7.14 26.24
CA GLU A 85 -3.40 -5.99 26.84
C GLU A 85 -4.39 -4.86 27.18
N MET A 86 -5.23 -4.48 26.23
CA MET A 86 -6.22 -3.42 26.40
C MET A 86 -7.24 -3.79 27.49
N LYS A 87 -7.66 -5.07 27.56
CA LYS A 87 -8.52 -5.55 28.65
C LYS A 87 -7.81 -5.48 30.00
N ALA A 88 -6.53 -5.86 30.09
CA ALA A 88 -5.75 -5.76 31.32
C ALA A 88 -5.57 -4.30 31.77
N GLY A 89 -5.46 -3.37 30.81
CA GLY A 89 -5.45 -1.93 31.04
C GLY A 89 -6.83 -1.30 31.29
N GLY A 90 -7.90 -2.10 31.49
CA GLY A 90 -9.24 -1.60 31.81
C GLY A 90 -10.05 -1.07 30.62
N ARG A 91 -9.60 -1.28 29.38
CA ARG A 91 -10.23 -0.82 28.13
C ARG A 91 -10.69 -2.02 27.27
N PRO A 92 -11.75 -2.74 27.67
CA PRO A 92 -12.20 -3.92 26.93
C PRO A 92 -12.67 -3.56 25.51
N LEU A 93 -12.35 -4.44 24.56
CA LEU A 93 -12.67 -4.28 23.14
C LEU A 93 -13.65 -5.35 22.65
N TYR A 94 -14.52 -4.94 21.73
CA TYR A 94 -15.62 -5.76 21.21
C TYR A 94 -15.66 -5.75 19.68
N GLU A 95 -16.06 -6.86 19.06
CA GLU A 95 -16.14 -6.99 17.60
C GLU A 95 -17.44 -6.41 17.03
N VAL A 96 -18.57 -6.65 17.72
CA VAL A 96 -19.90 -6.26 17.25
C VAL A 96 -20.75 -5.81 18.43
N ILE A 97 -21.02 -4.50 18.54
CA ILE A 97 -22.06 -3.94 19.41
C ILE A 97 -22.48 -2.55 18.93
N ASP A 98 -23.77 -2.27 19.06
CA ASP A 98 -24.31 -0.91 19.01
C ASP A 98 -23.96 -0.20 20.33
N GLY A 99 -23.33 0.97 20.27
CA GLY A 99 -22.91 1.75 21.45
C GLY A 99 -21.56 2.46 21.32
N ASN A 100 -21.28 3.31 22.32
CA ASN A 100 -20.02 4.07 22.48
C ASN A 100 -18.98 3.23 23.22
N VAL A 101 -18.38 2.30 22.50
CA VAL A 101 -17.42 1.30 23.03
C VAL A 101 -16.23 1.14 22.09
N GLY A 102 -15.11 0.68 22.63
CA GLY A 102 -13.92 0.32 21.87
C GLY A 102 -14.21 -0.88 20.98
N ARG A 103 -14.01 -0.71 19.67
CA ARG A 103 -14.24 -1.76 18.67
C ARG A 103 -12.93 -2.27 18.14
N ILE A 104 -12.80 -3.59 18.09
CA ILE A 104 -11.66 -4.28 17.46
C ILE A 104 -12.12 -4.94 16.15
N ILE A 105 -11.23 -5.05 15.18
CA ILE A 105 -11.52 -5.73 13.93
C ILE A 105 -11.85 -7.21 14.16
N ASP A 106 -12.88 -7.68 13.44
CA ASP A 106 -13.20 -9.10 13.36
C ASP A 106 -12.32 -9.79 12.31
N MET A 107 -11.42 -10.68 12.76
CA MET A 107 -10.46 -11.37 11.90
C MET A 107 -11.12 -12.30 10.87
N ARG A 108 -12.41 -12.65 11.01
CA ARG A 108 -13.16 -13.42 10.01
C ARG A 108 -13.27 -12.68 8.68
N TRP A 109 -13.15 -11.35 8.67
CA TRP A 109 -13.10 -10.56 7.43
C TRP A 109 -11.93 -10.96 6.52
N LEU A 110 -10.83 -11.50 7.07
CA LEU A 110 -9.68 -11.94 6.28
C LEU A 110 -9.79 -13.39 5.78
N LYS A 111 -10.91 -14.08 6.09
CA LYS A 111 -11.13 -15.51 5.81
C LYS A 111 -12.48 -15.80 5.15
N THR A 112 -13.18 -14.77 4.67
CA THR A 112 -14.54 -14.87 4.12
C THR A 112 -14.54 -14.71 2.60
N ASP A 113 -15.50 -15.37 1.94
CA ASP A 113 -15.78 -15.23 0.52
C ASP A 113 -16.54 -13.92 0.17
N ALA A 114 -17.06 -13.22 1.18
CA ALA A 114 -17.74 -11.93 1.04
C ALA A 114 -16.77 -10.74 0.93
N ALA A 115 -15.47 -10.96 1.13
CA ALA A 115 -14.45 -9.93 1.16
C ALA A 115 -13.29 -10.23 0.20
N ARG A 116 -12.61 -9.16 -0.20
CA ARG A 116 -11.39 -9.18 -1.02
C ARG A 116 -10.54 -7.93 -0.77
N PHE A 117 -9.26 -8.03 -1.10
CA PHE A 117 -8.37 -6.88 -1.19
C PHE A 117 -8.46 -6.31 -2.61
N ARG A 118 -8.92 -5.07 -2.74
CA ARG A 118 -9.01 -4.37 -4.04
C ARG A 118 -7.80 -3.48 -4.23
N LEU A 119 -7.24 -3.48 -5.44
CA LEU A 119 -6.28 -2.45 -5.83
C LEU A 119 -6.95 -1.07 -5.76
N VAL A 120 -6.36 -0.16 -4.99
CA VAL A 120 -6.86 1.21 -4.76
C VAL A 120 -5.83 2.28 -5.08
N GLY A 121 -4.61 1.90 -5.46
CA GLY A 121 -3.60 2.84 -5.95
C GLY A 121 -2.37 2.13 -6.47
N VAL A 122 -1.71 2.75 -7.44
CA VAL A 122 -0.35 2.41 -7.87
C VAL A 122 0.51 3.65 -7.70
N LEU A 123 1.63 3.52 -6.99
CA LEU A 123 2.54 4.63 -6.72
C LEU A 123 3.89 4.35 -7.35
N ASN A 124 4.36 5.34 -8.10
CA ASN A 124 5.72 5.42 -8.58
C ASN A 124 6.57 6.08 -7.48
N ARG A 125 7.54 5.32 -6.98
CA ARG A 125 8.51 5.72 -5.97
C ARG A 125 9.93 5.59 -6.51
N LEU A 126 10.19 6.08 -7.72
CA LEU A 126 11.56 6.14 -8.25
C LEU A 126 12.50 7.00 -7.37
N ASP A 127 11.96 7.89 -6.53
CA ASP A 127 12.72 8.59 -5.47
C ASP A 127 13.39 7.62 -4.47
N ARG A 128 12.88 6.39 -4.33
CA ARG A 128 13.52 5.35 -3.51
C ARG A 128 14.80 4.78 -4.10
N ARG A 129 15.20 5.22 -5.31
CA ARG A 129 16.52 4.95 -5.88
C ARG A 129 17.63 5.45 -4.96
N ASP A 130 17.47 6.61 -4.33
CA ASP A 130 18.55 7.20 -3.53
C ASP A 130 18.90 6.32 -2.31
N PHE A 131 17.90 5.63 -1.77
CA PHE A 131 18.09 4.61 -0.73
C PHE A 131 18.76 3.32 -1.25
N ALA A 132 18.60 2.99 -2.53
CA ALA A 132 19.30 1.88 -3.16
C ALA A 132 20.77 2.22 -3.41
N GLU A 133 21.01 3.42 -3.96
CA GLU A 133 22.34 3.93 -4.26
C GLU A 133 23.19 4.05 -2.98
N ALA A 134 22.60 4.57 -1.89
CA ALA A 134 23.24 4.60 -0.58
C ALA A 134 23.61 3.21 -0.03
N ARG A 135 22.98 2.13 -0.53
CA ARG A 135 23.29 0.73 -0.19
C ARG A 135 24.20 0.03 -1.20
N GLY A 136 24.59 0.71 -2.28
CA GLY A 136 25.32 0.08 -3.38
C GLY A 136 24.47 -0.92 -4.18
N GLU A 137 23.14 -0.79 -4.15
CA GLU A 137 22.20 -1.64 -4.88
C GLU A 137 21.86 -1.01 -6.23
N GLY A 138 22.03 -1.76 -7.32
CA GLY A 138 21.68 -1.32 -8.68
C GLY A 138 20.19 -1.47 -8.99
N ARG A 139 19.33 -0.67 -8.35
CA ARG A 139 17.87 -0.61 -8.64
C ARG A 139 17.41 0.84 -8.81
N CYS A 140 16.35 1.04 -9.60
CA CYS A 140 15.87 2.37 -9.99
C CYS A 140 14.76 2.92 -9.10
N GLY A 141 14.57 2.35 -7.91
CA GLY A 141 13.53 2.73 -6.97
C GLY A 141 12.42 1.68 -6.88
N GLU A 142 11.21 2.10 -6.56
CA GLU A 142 10.11 1.21 -6.19
C GLU A 142 8.81 1.54 -6.92
N VAL A 143 7.98 0.53 -7.13
CA VAL A 143 6.56 0.66 -7.49
C VAL A 143 5.74 0.01 -6.39
N ARG A 144 4.72 0.71 -5.90
CA ARG A 144 3.87 0.21 -4.80
C ARG A 144 2.43 0.03 -5.27
N PHE A 145 1.88 -1.15 -5.00
CA PHE A 145 0.47 -1.45 -5.21
C PHE A 145 -0.24 -1.43 -3.87
N ILE A 146 -1.22 -0.53 -3.72
CA ILE A 146 -2.00 -0.40 -2.49
C ILE A 146 -3.29 -1.18 -2.63
N TYR A 147 -3.49 -2.12 -1.71
CA TYR A 147 -4.70 -2.92 -1.64
C TYR A 147 -5.48 -2.60 -0.38
N ARG A 148 -6.79 -2.41 -0.52
CA ARG A 148 -7.68 -2.12 0.61
C ARG A 148 -8.74 -3.19 0.75
N LEU A 149 -8.94 -3.64 1.99
CA LEU A 149 -9.99 -4.59 2.33
C LEU A 149 -11.37 -4.01 1.98
N ALA A 150 -12.12 -4.76 1.20
CA ALA A 150 -13.48 -4.42 0.79
C ALA A 150 -14.37 -5.64 0.90
N TYR A 151 -15.64 -5.42 1.22
CA TYR A 151 -16.66 -6.47 1.21
C TYR A 151 -17.82 -6.09 0.32
N SER A 152 -18.51 -7.11 -0.21
CA SER A 152 -19.74 -6.95 -0.97
C SER A 152 -20.55 -8.24 -0.90
N PHE A 153 -21.73 -8.19 -0.29
CA PHE A 153 -22.64 -9.34 -0.20
C PHE A 153 -24.10 -8.90 -0.27
N LYS A 154 -25.00 -9.81 -0.62
CA LYS A 154 -26.44 -9.53 -0.64
C LYS A 154 -27.08 -9.91 0.70
N LYS A 155 -27.88 -9.01 1.28
CA LYS A 155 -28.71 -9.26 2.47
C LYS A 155 -30.11 -8.68 2.23
N ASN A 156 -31.14 -9.49 2.40
CA ASN A 156 -32.55 -9.09 2.19
C ASN A 156 -32.79 -8.41 0.82
N GLY A 157 -32.22 -8.98 -0.25
CA GLY A 157 -32.32 -8.44 -1.61
C GLY A 157 -31.49 -7.18 -1.89
N LYS A 158 -30.81 -6.60 -0.89
CA LYS A 158 -29.94 -5.42 -1.04
C LYS A 158 -28.48 -5.82 -1.08
N VAL A 159 -27.69 -5.17 -1.94
CA VAL A 159 -26.22 -5.29 -1.91
C VAL A 159 -25.70 -4.39 -0.80
N LEU A 160 -25.00 -5.00 0.16
CA LEU A 160 -24.23 -4.31 1.19
C LEU A 160 -22.77 -4.38 0.80
N ALA A 161 -22.15 -3.22 0.61
CA ALA A 161 -20.74 -3.13 0.27
C ALA A 161 -20.09 -1.95 0.98
N SER A 162 -18.85 -2.13 1.42
CA SER A 162 -18.04 -1.06 2.00
C SER A 162 -16.55 -1.42 1.95
N ARG A 163 -15.71 -0.50 2.44
CA ARG A 163 -14.26 -0.66 2.56
C ARG A 163 -13.87 -0.50 4.02
N LEU A 164 -12.93 -1.32 4.47
CA LEU A 164 -12.37 -1.27 5.82
C LEU A 164 -11.01 -0.55 5.80
N PRO A 165 -10.59 0.11 6.90
CA PRO A 165 -9.28 0.73 7.03
C PRO A 165 -8.18 -0.32 7.30
N PHE A 166 -8.06 -1.29 6.39
CA PHE A 166 -7.10 -2.39 6.47
C PHE A 166 -6.44 -2.51 5.09
N ASN A 167 -5.17 -2.14 5.02
CA ASN A 167 -4.45 -2.02 3.76
C ASN A 167 -3.18 -2.86 3.75
N PHE A 168 -2.86 -3.39 2.57
CA PHE A 168 -1.56 -3.94 2.25
C PHE A 168 -0.90 -3.11 1.15
N ASN A 169 0.39 -2.82 1.28
CA ASN A 169 1.21 -2.28 0.19
C ASN A 169 2.13 -3.39 -0.31
N ALA A 170 1.99 -3.81 -1.56
CA ALA A 170 2.97 -4.69 -2.20
C ALA A 170 4.05 -3.83 -2.85
N ILE A 171 5.29 -3.98 -2.41
CA ILE A 171 6.44 -3.23 -2.92
C ILE A 171 7.18 -4.07 -3.93
N TYR A 172 7.43 -3.48 -5.09
CA TYR A 172 8.27 -4.03 -6.14
C TYR A 172 9.45 -3.10 -6.38
N SER A 173 10.64 -3.67 -6.49
CA SER A 173 11.82 -2.95 -6.95
C SER A 173 11.83 -2.85 -8.47
N ALA A 174 12.20 -1.68 -9.00
CA ALA A 174 12.35 -1.46 -10.43
C ALA A 174 13.76 -1.81 -10.89
N ALA A 175 13.87 -2.73 -11.85
CA ALA A 175 15.14 -3.10 -12.45
C ALA A 175 15.74 -1.92 -13.24
N PRO A 176 17.08 -1.80 -13.29
CA PRO A 176 17.73 -0.82 -14.14
C PRO A 176 17.56 -1.16 -15.63
N ASP A 177 17.81 -0.16 -16.46
CA ASP A 177 17.94 -0.35 -17.90
C ASP A 177 19.17 -1.23 -18.22
N ALA A 178 19.29 -1.72 -19.46
CA ALA A 178 20.34 -2.66 -19.85
C ALA A 178 21.78 -2.12 -19.70
N ASP A 179 21.93 -0.79 -19.69
CA ASP A 179 23.18 -0.07 -19.44
C ASP A 179 23.45 0.17 -17.95
N GLY A 180 22.58 -0.30 -17.06
CA GLY A 180 22.62 -0.07 -15.62
C GLY A 180 22.02 1.27 -15.19
N GLY A 181 21.52 2.08 -16.12
CA GLY A 181 20.90 3.38 -15.86
C GLY A 181 19.43 3.28 -15.42
N CYS A 182 18.84 4.44 -15.13
CA CYS A 182 17.42 4.57 -14.75
C CYS A 182 16.62 5.52 -15.65
N VAL A 183 17.22 6.02 -16.72
CA VAL A 183 16.62 7.05 -17.58
C VAL A 183 15.43 6.48 -18.35
N GLY A 184 15.57 5.27 -18.89
CA GLY A 184 14.50 4.55 -19.57
C GLY A 184 13.39 4.17 -18.59
N VAL A 185 13.74 3.68 -17.39
CA VAL A 185 12.77 3.42 -16.31
C VAL A 185 11.94 4.65 -15.99
N ALA A 186 12.58 5.81 -15.78
CA ALA A 186 11.89 7.07 -15.52
C ALA A 186 11.05 7.54 -16.72
N GLY A 187 11.57 7.36 -17.94
CA GLY A 187 10.87 7.69 -19.18
C GLY A 187 9.55 6.92 -19.34
N ARG A 188 9.49 5.64 -18.93
CA ARG A 188 8.27 4.82 -18.99
C ARG A 188 7.14 5.36 -18.12
N TRP A 189 7.43 6.19 -17.13
CA TRP A 189 6.42 6.86 -16.29
C TRP A 189 5.97 8.22 -16.84
N THR A 190 6.49 8.65 -17.99
CA THR A 190 6.16 9.95 -18.61
C THR A 190 5.36 9.72 -19.88
N PRO A 191 4.03 9.91 -19.87
CA PRO A 191 3.20 9.72 -21.06
C PRO A 191 3.61 10.71 -22.15
N GLN A 192 3.64 10.25 -23.40
CA GLN A 192 3.85 11.11 -24.57
C GLN A 192 2.59 11.91 -24.89
N LEU A 193 2.70 12.90 -25.80
CA LEU A 193 1.63 13.86 -26.10
C LEU A 193 0.31 13.23 -26.58
N ASP A 194 0.38 12.05 -27.17
CA ASP A 194 -0.76 11.29 -27.71
C ASP A 194 -1.13 10.07 -26.87
N GLU A 195 -0.50 9.88 -25.70
CA GLU A 195 -0.75 8.76 -24.81
C GLU A 195 -1.70 9.12 -23.67
N SER A 196 -2.65 8.23 -23.38
CA SER A 196 -3.45 8.26 -22.16
C SER A 196 -2.87 7.35 -21.09
N VAL A 197 -2.96 7.77 -19.83
CA VAL A 197 -2.66 6.92 -18.67
C VAL A 197 -3.81 5.93 -18.49
N ASP A 198 -3.79 4.87 -19.29
CA ASP A 198 -4.76 3.77 -19.25
C ASP A 198 -4.08 2.44 -18.91
N THR A 199 -4.90 1.40 -18.75
CA THR A 199 -4.44 0.05 -18.40
C THR A 199 -3.46 -0.52 -19.43
N GLY A 200 -3.63 -0.23 -20.72
CA GLY A 200 -2.75 -0.71 -21.78
C GLY A 200 -1.38 -0.06 -21.69
N TRP A 201 -1.34 1.26 -21.55
CA TRP A 201 -0.11 2.03 -21.35
C TRP A 201 0.64 1.56 -20.10
N LEU A 202 -0.06 1.41 -18.97
CA LEU A 202 0.53 0.98 -17.71
C LEU A 202 1.18 -0.41 -17.82
N ILE A 203 0.48 -1.40 -18.37
CA ILE A 203 0.98 -2.78 -18.49
C ILE A 203 2.11 -2.90 -19.52
N GLY A 204 1.99 -2.17 -20.64
CA GLY A 204 2.97 -2.18 -21.72
C GLY A 204 4.23 -1.34 -21.45
N GLY A 205 4.20 -0.49 -20.41
CA GLY A 205 5.28 0.41 -20.06
C GLY A 205 5.72 0.27 -18.60
N PRO A 206 5.29 1.17 -17.70
CA PRO A 206 5.86 1.29 -16.36
C PRO A 206 5.58 0.08 -15.43
N LEU A 207 4.54 -0.72 -15.71
CA LEU A 207 4.16 -1.90 -14.92
C LEU A 207 4.51 -3.22 -15.62
N GLU A 208 5.40 -3.18 -16.61
CA GLU A 208 5.87 -4.39 -17.27
C GLU A 208 6.52 -5.34 -16.25
N LYS A 209 5.99 -6.56 -16.15
CA LYS A 209 6.33 -7.50 -15.07
C LYS A 209 7.80 -7.92 -15.08
N ALA A 210 8.46 -7.97 -16.24
CA ALA A 210 9.87 -8.35 -16.31
C ALA A 210 10.80 -7.30 -15.67
N GLY A 211 10.39 -6.03 -15.64
CA GLY A 211 11.11 -4.94 -14.99
C GLY A 211 10.84 -4.78 -13.49
N LEU A 212 9.98 -5.61 -12.89
CA LEU A 212 9.53 -5.49 -11.51
C LEU A 212 9.78 -6.76 -10.70
N SER A 213 10.49 -6.62 -9.58
CA SER A 213 10.77 -7.73 -8.65
C SER A 213 10.13 -7.47 -7.30
N PHE A 214 9.26 -8.38 -6.84
CA PHE A 214 8.61 -8.28 -5.55
C PHE A 214 9.65 -8.23 -4.41
N GLU A 215 9.47 -7.31 -3.45
CA GLU A 215 10.41 -7.08 -2.34
C GLU A 215 9.78 -7.43 -0.98
N GLN A 216 8.58 -6.93 -0.72
CA GLN A 216 7.85 -7.15 0.54
C GLN A 216 6.38 -6.75 0.46
N LEU A 217 5.62 -7.23 1.43
CA LEU A 217 4.24 -6.84 1.69
C LEU A 217 4.15 -6.10 3.02
N GLU A 218 3.69 -4.85 3.01
CA GLU A 218 3.55 -4.02 4.21
C GLU A 218 2.08 -3.92 4.63
N LEU A 219 1.78 -4.32 5.86
CA LEU A 219 0.47 -4.14 6.48
C LEU A 219 0.38 -2.76 7.13
N ASN A 220 -0.70 -2.05 6.86
CA ASN A 220 -1.15 -0.91 7.65
C ASN A 220 -2.65 -1.04 7.89
N ALA A 221 -3.01 -1.43 9.12
CA ALA A 221 -4.39 -1.70 9.49
C ALA A 221 -4.80 -0.96 10.75
N GLN A 222 -5.89 -0.21 10.67
CA GLN A 222 -6.59 0.26 11.86
C GLN A 222 -7.37 -0.92 12.45
N VAL A 223 -6.84 -1.48 13.53
CA VAL A 223 -7.41 -2.68 14.19
C VAL A 223 -8.32 -2.33 15.35
N VAL A 224 -8.20 -1.12 15.92
CA VAL A 224 -9.09 -0.64 16.99
C VAL A 224 -9.64 0.75 16.66
N ARG A 225 -10.88 1.00 17.04
CA ARG A 225 -11.50 2.33 17.05
C ARG A 225 -12.24 2.58 18.35
N PHE A 226 -11.94 3.72 18.96
CA PHE A 226 -12.72 4.29 20.06
C PHE A 226 -13.56 5.47 19.52
N PRO A 227 -14.88 5.48 19.76
CA PRO A 227 -15.72 6.60 19.39
C PRO A 227 -15.46 7.81 20.29
N SER A 228 -15.73 9.01 19.79
CA SER A 228 -15.56 10.27 20.52
C SER A 228 -16.40 10.37 21.80
N GLY A 229 -17.50 9.61 21.89
CA GLY A 229 -18.31 9.52 23.11
C GLY A 229 -17.66 8.72 24.24
N GLN A 230 -16.58 7.99 23.97
CA GLN A 230 -15.77 7.28 24.97
C GLN A 230 -14.41 7.98 25.18
N GLU A 231 -13.79 8.45 24.10
CA GLU A 231 -12.53 9.20 24.13
C GLU A 231 -12.81 10.62 23.65
N THR A 232 -13.09 11.53 24.58
CA THR A 232 -13.50 12.91 24.28
C THR A 232 -12.33 13.79 23.85
N GLU A 233 -11.10 13.38 24.16
CA GLU A 233 -9.88 14.02 23.67
C GLU A 233 -9.62 13.61 22.21
N PHE A 234 -9.29 14.59 21.37
CA PHE A 234 -8.95 14.41 19.94
C PHE A 234 -10.03 13.76 19.04
N GLY A 235 -11.30 13.72 19.47
CA GLY A 235 -12.40 13.26 18.62
C GLY A 235 -12.46 11.74 18.41
N GLY A 236 -11.92 10.98 19.36
CA GLY A 236 -11.79 9.53 19.31
C GLY A 236 -10.34 9.08 19.22
N GLN A 237 -10.09 7.79 19.40
CA GLN A 237 -8.76 7.19 19.28
C GLN A 237 -8.81 5.95 18.37
N ALA A 238 -7.66 5.56 17.84
CA ALA A 238 -7.53 4.36 17.04
C ALA A 238 -6.17 3.71 17.31
N ALA A 239 -6.12 2.37 17.25
CA ALA A 239 -4.87 1.63 17.27
C ALA A 239 -4.61 1.04 15.89
N TYR A 240 -3.36 1.15 15.45
CA TYR A 240 -2.89 0.64 14.18
C TYR A 240 -1.94 -0.52 14.40
N LEU A 241 -2.09 -1.56 13.60
CA LEU A 241 -1.15 -2.65 13.46
C LEU A 241 -0.38 -2.45 12.16
N MET A 242 0.94 -2.41 12.29
CA MET A 242 1.88 -2.31 11.17
C MET A 242 2.84 -3.49 11.21
N ARG A 243 3.00 -4.16 10.06
CA ARG A 243 3.90 -5.30 9.88
C ARG A 243 4.53 -5.25 8.50
N ILE A 244 5.72 -5.81 8.34
CA ILE A 244 6.32 -6.02 7.02
C ILE A 244 6.61 -7.52 6.88
N PHE A 245 6.18 -8.09 5.76
CA PHE A 245 6.36 -9.50 5.44
C PHE A 245 7.27 -9.64 4.23
N GLY A 246 8.34 -10.44 4.37
CA GLY A 246 9.01 -11.05 3.23
C GLY A 246 8.22 -12.29 2.79
N ILE A 247 8.08 -12.48 1.48
CA ILE A 247 7.43 -13.66 0.91
C ILE A 247 8.39 -14.27 -0.10
N ASP A 248 8.70 -15.55 0.09
CA ASP A 248 9.54 -16.34 -0.82
C ASP A 248 8.83 -17.67 -1.11
N GLY A 249 8.10 -17.72 -2.23
CA GLY A 249 7.17 -18.79 -2.53
C GLY A 249 6.14 -18.95 -1.41
N GLU A 250 6.14 -20.12 -0.78
CA GLU A 250 5.26 -20.40 0.36
C GLU A 250 5.83 -19.91 1.69
N ALA A 251 7.10 -19.49 1.78
CA ALA A 251 7.76 -19.00 2.98
C ALA A 251 7.39 -17.54 3.29
N VAL A 252 7.30 -17.20 4.57
CA VAL A 252 6.91 -15.87 5.07
C VAL A 252 7.85 -15.57 6.22
N SER A 253 8.52 -14.43 6.13
CA SER A 253 9.37 -13.90 7.18
C SER A 253 8.83 -12.54 7.63
N GLU A 254 9.00 -12.24 8.91
CA GLU A 254 8.74 -10.91 9.43
C GLU A 254 9.99 -10.04 9.27
N LYS A 255 9.79 -8.81 8.80
CA LYS A 255 10.83 -7.79 8.71
C LYS A 255 10.53 -6.67 9.70
N PRO A 256 11.55 -6.05 10.33
CA PRO A 256 11.34 -4.89 11.16
C PRO A 256 10.79 -3.73 10.33
N LEU A 257 10.03 -2.84 10.98
CA LEU A 257 9.60 -1.60 10.37
C LEU A 257 10.81 -0.73 10.04
N GLU A 258 10.81 -0.10 8.87
CA GLU A 258 11.91 0.79 8.46
C GLU A 258 12.11 1.88 9.52
N ASN A 259 13.36 2.05 9.97
CA ASN A 259 13.75 3.07 10.93
C ASN A 259 12.94 3.09 12.24
N THR A 260 12.51 1.93 12.73
CA THR A 260 11.81 1.79 14.02
C THR A 260 12.69 1.03 15.00
N PRO A 261 13.47 1.73 15.85
CA PRO A 261 14.36 1.07 16.81
C PRO A 261 13.59 0.23 17.84
N ASP A 262 14.21 -0.88 18.27
CA ASP A 262 13.72 -1.70 19.38
C ASP A 262 13.95 -0.96 20.70
N ALA A 263 12.98 -0.10 21.05
CA ALA A 263 13.07 0.76 22.22
C ALA A 263 13.22 -0.03 23.53
N ALA A 264 12.64 -1.23 23.62
CA ALA A 264 12.74 -2.07 24.81
C ALA A 264 14.17 -2.61 24.96
N ARG A 265 14.75 -3.19 23.90
CA ARG A 265 16.13 -3.68 23.93
C ARG A 265 17.13 -2.55 24.18
N LEU A 266 16.93 -1.39 23.55
CA LEU A 266 17.79 -0.21 23.73
C LEU A 266 17.68 0.41 25.13
N ALA A 267 16.56 0.22 25.83
CA ALA A 267 16.42 0.67 27.22
C ALA A 267 17.21 -0.21 28.19
N GLU A 268 17.35 -1.49 27.88
CA GLU A 268 18.06 -2.48 28.72
C GLU A 268 19.57 -2.56 28.39
N ASP A 269 19.97 -2.25 27.17
CA ASP A 269 21.38 -2.27 26.73
C ASP A 269 21.94 -0.85 26.49
N ALA A 270 22.62 -0.32 27.50
CA ALA A 270 23.25 1.01 27.44
C ALA A 270 24.36 1.11 26.38
N ALA A 271 25.08 0.01 26.10
CA ALA A 271 26.15 0.01 25.11
C ALA A 271 25.59 0.04 23.68
N LEU A 272 24.53 -0.74 23.42
CA LEU A 272 23.81 -0.70 22.14
C LEU A 272 23.17 0.67 21.90
N LYS A 273 22.58 1.28 22.95
CA LYS A 273 22.03 2.62 22.87
C LYS A 273 23.08 3.68 22.54
N ALA A 274 24.27 3.59 23.16
CA ALA A 274 25.39 4.49 22.84
C ALA A 274 25.84 4.33 21.38
N LYS A 275 25.97 3.09 20.89
CA LYS A 275 26.29 2.81 19.49
C LYS A 275 25.26 3.39 18.51
N LEU A 276 23.97 3.31 18.83
CA LEU A 276 22.93 3.93 18.00
C LEU A 276 23.10 5.46 17.95
N ALA A 277 23.38 6.09 19.10
CA ALA A 277 23.60 7.54 19.15
C ALA A 277 24.84 7.97 18.35
N ASP A 278 25.93 7.21 18.45
CA ASP A 278 27.14 7.43 17.65
C ASP A 278 26.86 7.25 16.15
N TYR A 279 26.10 6.21 15.79
CA TYR A 279 25.69 5.97 14.40
C TYR A 279 24.84 7.12 13.85
N ILE A 280 23.82 7.59 14.58
CA ILE A 280 22.99 8.74 14.17
C ILE A 280 23.88 9.96 13.94
N SER A 281 24.79 10.25 14.89
CA SER A 281 25.68 11.42 14.84
C SER A 281 26.62 11.36 13.64
N ALA A 282 27.18 10.19 13.34
CA ALA A 282 28.05 9.97 12.19
C ALA A 282 27.33 10.04 10.84
N ASN A 283 26.00 9.93 10.83
CA ASN A 283 25.18 9.86 9.60
C ASN A 283 24.19 11.02 9.47
N ALA A 284 24.42 12.16 10.16
CA ALA A 284 23.54 13.33 10.11
C ALA A 284 23.27 13.82 8.67
N ALA A 285 24.27 13.78 7.79
CA ALA A 285 24.10 14.15 6.39
C ALA A 285 23.08 13.27 5.65
N ALA A 286 23.00 11.97 5.96
CA ALA A 286 22.01 11.08 5.38
C ALA A 286 20.59 11.38 5.90
N VAL A 287 20.47 11.90 7.13
CA VAL A 287 19.20 12.39 7.69
C VAL A 287 18.74 13.62 6.92
N ASP A 288 19.63 14.58 6.69
CA ASP A 288 19.33 15.81 5.95
C ASP A 288 18.94 15.52 4.49
N LEU A 289 19.60 14.55 3.86
CA LEU A 289 19.28 14.09 2.51
C LEU A 289 18.03 13.19 2.45
N GLY A 290 17.47 12.80 3.59
CA GLY A 290 16.28 11.94 3.65
C GLY A 290 16.52 10.50 3.22
N VAL A 291 17.77 10.03 3.19
CA VAL A 291 18.17 8.65 2.81
C VAL A 291 18.66 7.82 4.01
N TYR A 292 18.50 8.36 5.22
CA TYR A 292 18.93 7.72 6.45
C TYR A 292 18.24 6.39 6.69
N LYS A 293 19.02 5.37 7.08
CA LYS A 293 18.53 4.05 7.44
C LYS A 293 19.21 3.53 8.69
N ILE A 294 18.41 3.09 9.65
CA ILE A 294 18.89 2.48 10.90
C ILE A 294 19.32 1.03 10.61
N PRO A 295 20.54 0.64 10.99
CA PRO A 295 21.01 -0.74 10.86
C PRO A 295 20.14 -1.74 11.62
N HIS A 296 20.04 -2.96 11.09
CA HIS A 296 19.21 -4.03 11.65
C HIS A 296 19.60 -4.38 13.11
N GLU A 297 20.84 -4.14 13.52
CA GLU A 297 21.27 -4.39 14.91
C GLU A 297 20.57 -3.50 15.95
N PHE A 298 19.85 -2.45 15.53
CA PHE A 298 19.10 -1.54 16.41
C PHE A 298 17.58 -1.70 16.30
N LEU A 299 17.10 -2.49 15.35
CA LEU A 299 15.68 -2.75 15.09
C LEU A 299 15.15 -3.97 15.84
#